data_AF-A0AA90V8I2-F1
#
_entry.id   AF-A0AA90V8I2-F1
#
_cell.length_a   1.000
_cell.length_b   1.000
_cell.length_c   1.000
_cell.angle_alpha   90.00
_cell.angle_beta   90.00
_cell.angle_gamma   90.00
#
_symmetry.space_group_name_H-M   'P 1'
#
loop_
_entity.id
_entity.type
_entity.pdbx_description
1 polymer ?
#
loop_
_entity_poly.entity_id
_entity_poly.type
_entity_poly.pdbx_seq_one_letter_code
_entity_poly.pdbx_strand_id
1 'polypeptide(L)'
;MAKKHKGHYCKICDEYKSNESFSGKGHAQHICKECMGEMKKGNKKVLDLPFGDNEFEMVDADEYIDTILYGNNEERETKTFKKLNREQKMVLKAIVQDEVTLYWQAYRQIPVNDKLKQLRNSVNIVVYEQLDFAIKDDTMFKAYIQEQVIAVINKILRLEKEQVI
;
A
#
# COMPACT_ATOMS: atom_id res chain seq x y z
N MET A 1 28.24 17.33 35.97
CA MET A 1 27.91 18.38 34.98
C MET A 1 27.77 17.72 33.61
N ALA A 2 26.54 17.41 33.17
CA ALA A 2 26.32 16.73 31.89
C ALA A 2 26.62 17.70 30.74
N LYS A 3 27.68 17.44 29.97
CA LYS A 3 28.04 18.22 28.77
C LYS A 3 26.92 18.03 27.75
N LYS A 4 26.08 19.05 27.54
CA LYS A 4 25.12 19.08 26.44
C LYS A 4 25.92 18.96 25.14
N HIS A 5 25.81 17.83 24.44
CA HIS A 5 26.41 17.67 23.13
C HIS A 5 25.83 18.74 22.20
N LYS A 6 26.68 19.69 21.78
CA LYS A 6 26.29 20.77 20.86
C LYS A 6 26.35 20.20 19.44
N GLY A 7 25.28 19.52 19.01
CA GLY A 7 25.21 18.92 17.69
C GLY A 7 23.91 18.16 17.43
N HIS A 8 23.66 17.87 16.17
CA HIS A 8 22.56 17.03 15.70
C HIS A 8 23.09 15.63 15.41
N TYR A 9 22.31 14.62 15.77
CA TYR A 9 22.67 13.21 15.55
C TYR A 9 22.38 12.82 14.10
N CYS A 10 23.36 12.16 13.46
CA CYS A 10 23.20 11.55 12.14
C CYS A 10 23.02 10.03 12.30
N LYS A 11 21.95 9.47 11.72
CA LYS A 11 21.64 8.03 11.78
C LYS A 11 22.42 7.14 10.81
N ILE A 12 23.16 7.73 9.87
CA ILE A 12 23.89 6.97 8.83
C ILE A 12 25.34 6.77 9.22
N CYS A 13 25.94 7.74 9.92
CA CYS A 13 27.31 7.66 10.41
C CYS A 13 27.39 7.55 11.93
N ASP A 14 26.25 7.43 12.63
CA ASP A 14 26.10 7.31 14.09
C ASP A 14 26.92 8.31 14.93
N GLU A 15 27.13 9.52 14.39
CA GLU A 15 27.90 10.59 15.03
C GLU A 15 27.05 11.85 15.25
N TYR A 16 27.38 12.59 16.31
CA TYR A 16 26.86 13.93 16.54
C TYR A 16 27.68 14.95 15.74
N LYS A 17 27.05 15.57 14.73
CA LYS A 17 27.68 16.60 13.88
C LYS A 17 27.12 17.99 14.16
N SER A 18 27.85 19.03 13.74
CA SER A 18 27.42 20.42 13.87
C SER A 18 26.18 20.73 13.00
N ASN A 19 25.37 21.72 13.39
CA ASN A 19 24.15 22.12 12.66
C ASN A 19 24.40 22.45 11.18
N GLU A 20 25.58 23.00 10.85
CA GLU A 20 26.02 23.32 9.50
C GLU A 20 26.32 22.08 8.64
N SER A 21 26.56 20.93 9.29
CA SER A 21 26.77 19.64 8.63
C SER A 21 25.46 19.00 8.13
N PHE A 22 24.31 19.62 8.41
CA PHE A 22 22.99 19.16 8.00
C PHE A 22 22.36 20.16 7.03
N SER A 23 21.81 19.65 5.94
CA SER A 23 20.99 20.43 5.01
C SER A 23 19.58 20.60 5.59
N GLY A 24 18.79 21.59 5.12
CA GLY A 24 17.40 21.78 5.57
C GLY A 24 16.55 20.51 5.48
N LYS A 25 16.74 19.70 4.43
CA LYS A 25 16.13 18.36 4.30
C LYS A 25 16.78 17.30 5.20
N GLY A 26 18.09 17.42 5.43
CA GLY A 26 18.87 16.49 6.27
C GLY A 26 18.51 16.60 7.75
N HIS A 27 18.10 17.77 8.22
CA HIS A 27 17.58 17.99 9.57
C HIS A 27 16.31 17.19 9.86
N ALA A 28 15.35 17.21 8.94
CA ALA A 28 14.11 16.45 9.09
C ALA A 28 14.34 14.92 9.11
N GLN A 29 15.39 14.45 8.43
CA GLN A 29 15.68 13.03 8.26
C GLN A 29 16.76 12.50 9.22
N HIS A 30 17.38 13.37 10.03
CA HIS A 30 18.56 13.05 10.84
C HIS A 30 19.72 12.48 9.99
N ILE A 31 19.96 13.04 8.80
CA ILE A 31 21.02 12.61 7.87
C ILE A 31 21.92 13.82 7.56
N CYS A 32 23.23 13.67 7.75
CA CYS A 32 24.19 14.74 7.43
C CYS A 32 24.36 14.90 5.91
N LYS A 33 24.87 16.05 5.49
CA LYS A 33 25.05 16.42 4.08
C LYS A 33 26.02 15.49 3.35
N GLU A 34 27.01 14.95 4.04
CA GLU A 34 27.99 13.99 3.48
C GLU A 34 27.30 12.66 3.15
N CYS A 35 26.61 12.06 4.11
CA CYS A 35 25.84 10.82 3.89
C CYS A 35 24.75 11.00 2.84
N MET A 36 24.09 12.17 2.81
CA MET A 36 23.12 12.49 1.75
C MET A 36 23.76 12.64 0.36
N GLY A 37 25.04 13.02 0.30
CA GLY A 37 25.80 13.14 -0.95
C GLY A 37 26.25 11.78 -1.49
N GLU A 38 26.66 10.87 -0.61
CA GLU A 38 27.06 9.50 -0.97
C GLU A 38 25.88 8.69 -1.52
N MET A 39 24.68 8.84 -0.93
CA MET A 39 23.46 8.20 -1.46
C MET A 39 23.10 8.66 -2.88
N LYS A 40 23.49 9.88 -3.29
CA LYS A 40 23.19 10.41 -4.63
C LYS A 40 24.18 10.01 -5.72
N LYS A 41 25.35 9.48 -5.36
CA LYS A 41 26.41 9.11 -6.30
C LYS A 41 26.37 7.63 -6.71
N GLY A 42 25.48 6.83 -6.13
CA GLY A 42 25.50 5.36 -6.19
C GLY A 42 24.96 4.67 -7.44
N ASN A 43 24.32 5.34 -8.41
CA ASN A 43 23.70 4.64 -9.56
C ASN A 43 24.29 5.06 -10.91
N LYS A 44 25.51 4.61 -11.19
CA LYS A 44 26.02 4.31 -12.55
C LYS A 44 27.07 3.19 -12.47
N LYS A 45 26.65 1.93 -12.35
CA LYS A 45 27.51 0.78 -12.64
C LYS A 45 26.86 -0.04 -13.76
N VAL A 46 27.15 0.35 -14.99
CA VAL A 46 27.06 -0.55 -16.15
C VAL A 46 28.23 -1.50 -16.02
N LEU A 47 27.98 -2.78 -15.75
CA LEU A 47 28.97 -3.85 -15.82
C LEU A 47 28.70 -4.65 -17.10
N ASP A 48 29.58 -4.52 -18.10
CA ASP A 48 29.60 -5.38 -19.28
C ASP A 48 30.00 -6.81 -18.86
N LEU A 49 29.12 -7.79 -19.05
CA LEU A 49 29.39 -9.22 -18.87
C LEU A 49 29.04 -10.01 -20.15
N PRO A 50 29.72 -11.14 -20.43
CA PRO A 50 30.03 -11.55 -21.81
C PRO A 50 29.04 -12.54 -22.46
N PHE A 51 27.84 -12.78 -21.91
CA PHE A 51 26.93 -13.80 -22.47
C PHE A 51 25.44 -13.48 -22.27
N GLY A 52 24.71 -13.27 -23.38
CA GLY A 52 23.29 -13.60 -23.52
C GLY A 52 22.27 -12.60 -22.97
N ASP A 53 21.63 -11.90 -23.88
CA ASP A 53 20.38 -11.14 -23.81
C ASP A 53 19.20 -11.92 -23.20
N ASN A 54 19.12 -11.97 -21.86
CA ASN A 54 17.86 -12.11 -21.14
C ASN A 54 18.00 -11.64 -19.68
N GLU A 55 17.40 -10.50 -19.41
CA GLU A 55 17.48 -9.72 -18.18
C GLU A 55 16.66 -10.39 -17.06
N PHE A 56 17.34 -11.05 -16.12
CA PHE A 56 16.73 -11.57 -14.90
C PHE A 56 17.62 -11.26 -13.70
N GLU A 57 17.31 -10.17 -12.98
CA GLU A 57 17.99 -9.83 -11.73
C GLU A 57 17.45 -10.71 -10.59
N MET A 58 18.34 -11.50 -9.98
CA MET A 58 18.09 -12.13 -8.69
C MET A 58 18.32 -11.09 -7.59
N VAL A 59 17.28 -10.76 -6.83
CA VAL A 59 17.32 -9.78 -5.73
C VAL A 59 17.53 -10.50 -4.41
N ASP A 60 18.45 -9.98 -3.57
CA ASP A 60 18.85 -10.53 -2.27
C ASP A 60 17.64 -10.68 -1.32
N ALA A 61 17.53 -11.83 -0.65
CA ALA A 61 16.33 -12.24 0.12
C ALA A 61 15.96 -11.27 1.26
N ASP A 62 16.91 -10.47 1.72
CA ASP A 62 16.73 -9.53 2.83
C ASP A 62 16.15 -8.18 2.36
N GLU A 63 16.24 -7.83 1.08
CA GLU A 63 15.65 -6.60 0.48
C GLU A 63 14.17 -6.80 0.07
N TYR A 64 13.76 -8.05 -0.17
CA TYR A 64 12.36 -8.40 -0.41
C TYR A 64 11.48 -8.11 0.82
N ILE A 65 12.01 -8.34 2.03
CA ILE A 65 11.26 -8.13 3.26
C ILE A 65 11.05 -6.64 3.55
N ASP A 66 12.04 -5.78 3.29
CA ASP A 66 11.89 -4.33 3.47
C ASP A 66 10.93 -3.73 2.42
N THR A 67 10.91 -4.27 1.20
CA THR A 67 9.94 -3.90 0.15
C THR A 67 8.49 -4.32 0.51
N ILE A 68 8.31 -5.49 1.14
CA ILE A 68 6.99 -6.00 1.56
C ILE A 68 6.49 -5.28 2.83
N LEU A 69 7.37 -4.95 3.78
CA LEU A 69 6.97 -4.40 5.09
C LEU A 69 7.00 -2.86 5.17
N TYR A 70 7.94 -2.20 4.48
CA TYR A 70 8.14 -0.75 4.54
C TYR A 70 8.40 -0.08 3.17
N GLY A 71 8.30 -0.85 2.08
CA GLY A 71 8.44 -0.39 0.71
C GLY A 71 7.33 0.57 0.32
N ASN A 72 7.76 1.78 0.00
CA ASN A 72 7.06 2.68 -0.90
C ASN A 72 5.76 3.27 -0.35
N ASN A 73 5.92 4.34 0.43
CA ASN A 73 5.19 5.61 0.19
C ASN A 73 5.56 6.18 -1.20
N GLU A 74 5.55 5.34 -2.24
CA GLU A 74 5.26 5.87 -3.57
C GLU A 74 3.81 6.33 -3.50
N GLU A 75 3.56 7.48 -4.10
CA GLU A 75 2.28 8.13 -4.18
C GLU A 75 1.27 7.18 -4.85
N ARG A 76 0.71 6.21 -4.10
CA ARG A 76 -0.40 5.39 -4.60
C ARG A 76 -1.43 6.39 -5.05
N GLU A 77 -1.74 6.41 -6.34
CA GLU A 77 -2.75 7.31 -6.85
C GLU A 77 -4.03 6.99 -6.08
N THR A 78 -4.41 7.90 -5.18
CA THR A 78 -5.55 7.68 -4.30
C THR A 78 -6.75 8.41 -4.89
N LYS A 79 -7.71 7.65 -5.44
CA LYS A 79 -8.94 8.22 -5.98
C LYS A 79 -10.03 8.21 -4.93
N THR A 80 -10.73 9.33 -4.84
CA THR A 80 -11.98 9.45 -4.06
C THR A 80 -13.08 8.70 -4.81
N PHE A 81 -13.99 8.02 -4.10
CA PHE A 81 -15.09 7.28 -4.73
C PHE A 81 -15.91 8.12 -5.74
N LYS A 82 -16.05 9.42 -5.48
CA LYS A 82 -16.75 10.35 -6.39
C LYS A 82 -16.04 10.54 -7.74
N LYS A 83 -14.71 10.37 -7.80
CA LYS A 83 -13.89 10.56 -9.00
C LYS A 83 -13.82 9.31 -9.89
N LEU A 84 -14.50 8.23 -9.52
CA LEU A 84 -14.54 7.00 -10.31
C LEU A 84 -15.39 7.19 -11.57
N ASN A 85 -14.83 6.83 -12.73
CA ASN A 85 -15.55 6.74 -14.00
C ASN A 85 -16.59 5.62 -13.97
N ARG A 86 -17.55 5.65 -14.90
CA ARG A 86 -18.61 4.64 -15.00
C ARG A 86 -18.04 3.22 -15.10
N GLU A 87 -17.00 3.04 -15.89
CA GLU A 87 -16.31 1.74 -16.06
C GLU A 87 -15.62 1.29 -14.77
N GLN A 88 -14.88 2.18 -14.11
CA GLN A 88 -14.22 1.90 -12.82
C GLN A 88 -15.25 1.54 -11.74
N LYS A 89 -16.43 2.18 -11.73
CA LYS A 89 -17.53 1.82 -10.83
C LYS A 89 -18.12 0.45 -11.14
N MET A 90 -18.16 0.03 -12.41
CA MET A 90 -18.60 -1.32 -12.80
C MET A 90 -17.60 -2.37 -12.34
N VAL A 91 -16.30 -2.14 -12.55
CA VAL A 91 -15.23 -3.02 -12.08
C VAL A 91 -15.21 -3.11 -10.56
N LEU A 92 -15.27 -1.98 -9.87
CA LEU A 92 -15.37 -1.95 -8.40
C LEU A 92 -16.58 -2.75 -7.90
N LYS A 93 -17.74 -2.60 -8.55
CA LYS A 93 -18.94 -3.35 -8.19
C LYS A 93 -18.71 -4.86 -8.34
N ALA A 94 -18.08 -5.30 -9.43
CA ALA A 94 -17.77 -6.71 -9.64
C ALA A 94 -16.82 -7.25 -8.56
N ILE A 95 -15.71 -6.53 -8.29
CA ILE A 95 -14.75 -6.89 -7.24
C ILE A 95 -15.44 -7.01 -5.87
N VAL A 96 -16.28 -6.03 -5.52
CA VAL A 96 -17.00 -6.06 -4.24
C VAL A 96 -17.98 -7.23 -4.19
N GLN A 97 -18.65 -7.56 -5.30
CA GLN A 97 -19.53 -8.72 -5.36
C GLN A 97 -18.77 -10.02 -5.13
N ASP A 98 -17.63 -10.18 -5.77
CA ASP A 98 -16.81 -11.39 -5.66
C ASP A 98 -16.24 -11.54 -4.25
N GLU A 99 -15.63 -10.49 -3.69
CA GLU A 99 -15.10 -10.48 -2.32
C GLU A 99 -16.17 -10.79 -1.27
N VAL A 100 -17.37 -10.19 -1.38
CA VAL A 100 -18.48 -10.46 -0.46
C VAL A 100 -18.99 -11.89 -0.60
N THR A 101 -19.03 -12.42 -1.82
CA THR A 101 -19.47 -13.80 -2.06
C THR A 101 -18.48 -14.80 -1.49
N LEU A 102 -17.18 -14.58 -1.69
CA LEU A 102 -16.11 -15.39 -1.09
C LEU A 102 -16.19 -15.36 0.43
N TYR A 103 -16.35 -14.17 1.02
CA TYR A 103 -16.53 -14.03 2.46
C TYR A 103 -17.75 -14.79 2.98
N TRP A 104 -18.88 -14.69 2.29
CA TRP A 104 -20.10 -15.39 2.65
C TRP A 104 -19.95 -16.91 2.54
N GLN A 105 -19.27 -17.42 1.51
CA GLN A 105 -19.01 -18.85 1.34
C GLN A 105 -18.10 -19.41 2.44
N ALA A 106 -17.07 -18.65 2.84
CA ALA A 106 -16.11 -19.08 3.85
C ALA A 106 -16.69 -19.03 5.28
N TYR A 107 -17.42 -17.97 5.62
CA TYR A 107 -17.84 -17.72 7.01
C TYR A 107 -19.35 -17.83 7.24
N ARG A 108 -20.18 -17.82 6.20
CA ARG A 108 -21.67 -17.84 6.26
C ARG A 108 -22.24 -16.76 7.19
N GLN A 109 -21.55 -15.62 7.30
CA GLN A 109 -21.87 -14.55 8.25
C GLN A 109 -21.79 -13.19 7.56
N ILE A 110 -22.58 -12.24 8.06
CA ILE A 110 -22.52 -10.85 7.63
C ILE A 110 -21.25 -10.21 8.22
N PRO A 111 -20.31 -9.70 7.40
CA PRO A 111 -19.13 -9.04 7.91
C PRO A 111 -19.51 -7.73 8.62
N VAL A 112 -19.23 -7.66 9.93
CA VAL A 112 -19.48 -6.48 10.77
C VAL A 112 -18.17 -5.93 11.34
N ASN A 113 -18.12 -4.61 11.51
CA ASN A 113 -17.03 -3.87 12.16
C ASN A 113 -15.61 -4.23 11.61
N ASP A 114 -14.79 -4.96 12.37
CA ASP A 114 -13.43 -5.35 11.96
C ASP A 114 -13.42 -6.22 10.71
N LYS A 115 -14.39 -7.12 10.56
CA LYS A 115 -14.55 -7.95 9.36
C LYS A 115 -14.89 -7.09 8.14
N LEU A 116 -15.66 -6.02 8.33
CA LEU A 116 -15.96 -5.05 7.26
C LEU A 116 -14.73 -4.19 6.93
N LYS A 117 -13.87 -3.89 7.90
CA LYS A 117 -12.57 -3.23 7.66
C LYS A 117 -11.63 -4.13 6.86
N GLN A 118 -11.55 -5.41 7.20
CA GLN A 118 -10.79 -6.40 6.45
C GLN A 118 -11.30 -6.51 5.01
N LEU A 119 -12.62 -6.64 4.82
CA LEU A 119 -13.22 -6.70 3.49
C LEU A 119 -12.95 -5.43 2.68
N ARG A 120 -13.01 -4.24 3.30
CA ARG A 120 -12.62 -2.99 2.63
C ARG A 120 -11.15 -2.99 2.20
N ASN A 121 -10.26 -3.52 3.03
CA ASN A 121 -8.84 -3.62 2.68
C ASN A 121 -8.63 -4.62 1.52
N SER A 122 -9.27 -5.79 1.56
CA SER A 122 -9.23 -6.78 0.48
C SER A 122 -9.72 -6.19 -0.84
N VAL A 123 -10.89 -5.53 -0.83
CA VAL A 123 -11.42 -4.83 -2.01
C VAL A 123 -10.43 -3.79 -2.52
N ASN A 124 -9.78 -3.02 -1.64
CA ASN A 124 -8.83 -1.99 -2.04
C ASN A 124 -7.56 -2.58 -2.66
N ILE A 125 -7.10 -3.75 -2.18
CA ILE A 125 -5.98 -4.50 -2.76
C ILE A 125 -6.34 -4.94 -4.18
N VAL A 126 -7.46 -5.62 -4.35
CA VAL A 126 -7.88 -6.13 -5.68
C VAL A 126 -8.18 -4.97 -6.65
N VAL A 127 -8.75 -3.86 -6.16
CA VAL A 127 -8.96 -2.65 -6.96
C VAL A 127 -7.63 -2.05 -7.41
N TYR A 128 -6.62 -2.02 -6.54
CA TYR A 128 -5.30 -1.53 -6.89
C TYR A 128 -4.65 -2.42 -7.96
N GLU A 129 -4.76 -3.75 -7.83
CA GLU A 129 -4.27 -4.69 -8.85
C GLU A 129 -4.97 -4.54 -10.21
N GLN A 130 -6.27 -4.26 -10.22
CA GLN A 130 -7.08 -4.20 -11.44
C GLN A 130 -7.10 -2.82 -12.10
N LEU A 131 -7.01 -1.75 -11.31
CA LEU A 131 -7.23 -0.38 -11.78
C LEU A 131 -6.02 0.55 -11.54
N ASP A 132 -4.94 0.05 -10.95
CA ASP A 132 -3.69 0.76 -10.66
C ASP A 132 -3.86 2.00 -9.74
N PHE A 133 -4.97 2.04 -8.97
CA PHE A 133 -5.21 3.11 -8.00
C PHE A 133 -5.85 2.58 -6.73
N ALA A 134 -5.56 3.22 -5.61
CA ALA A 134 -6.19 2.90 -4.34
C ALA A 134 -7.42 3.78 -4.11
N ILE A 135 -8.50 3.20 -3.57
CA ILE A 135 -9.67 3.97 -3.14
C ILE A 135 -9.42 4.54 -1.74
N LYS A 136 -9.66 5.83 -1.56
CA LYS A 136 -9.60 6.44 -0.22
C LYS A 136 -10.70 5.86 0.67
N ASP A 137 -10.36 5.56 1.92
CA ASP A 137 -11.33 5.09 2.93
C ASP A 137 -12.22 6.25 3.45
N ASP A 138 -12.91 6.93 2.53
CA ASP A 138 -13.81 8.02 2.80
C ASP A 138 -15.21 7.51 3.22
N THR A 139 -16.02 8.39 3.82
CA THR A 139 -17.37 8.04 4.28
C THR A 139 -18.24 7.47 3.16
N MET A 140 -18.04 7.92 1.92
CA MET A 140 -18.77 7.45 0.75
C MET A 140 -18.42 6.02 0.38
N PHE A 141 -17.13 5.67 0.36
CA PHE A 141 -16.66 4.32 0.10
C PHE A 141 -17.14 3.36 1.18
N LYS A 142 -17.09 3.76 2.46
CA LYS A 142 -17.63 2.97 3.57
C LYS A 142 -19.12 2.67 3.39
N ALA A 143 -19.92 3.70 3.11
CA ALA A 143 -21.35 3.54 2.88
C ALA A 143 -21.63 2.65 1.66
N TYR A 144 -20.90 2.86 0.55
CA TYR A 144 -21.02 2.06 -0.66
C TYR A 144 -20.74 0.57 -0.40
N ILE A 145 -19.63 0.25 0.27
CA ILE A 145 -19.28 -1.14 0.58
C ILE A 145 -20.35 -1.77 1.46
N GLN A 146 -20.84 -1.03 2.47
CA GLN A 146 -21.88 -1.53 3.37
C GLN A 146 -23.20 -1.80 2.63
N GLU A 147 -23.62 -0.91 1.72
CA GLU A 147 -24.78 -1.13 0.84
C GLU A 147 -24.59 -2.33 -0.09
N GLN A 148 -23.42 -2.47 -0.72
CA GLN A 148 -23.13 -3.59 -1.61
C GLN A 148 -23.11 -4.92 -0.86
N VAL A 149 -22.51 -4.98 0.33
CA VAL A 149 -22.50 -6.17 1.19
C VAL A 149 -23.92 -6.64 1.47
N ILE A 150 -24.80 -5.73 1.90
CA ILE A 150 -26.20 -6.04 2.19
C ILE A 150 -26.91 -6.52 0.92
N ALA A 151 -26.72 -5.83 -0.21
CA ALA A 151 -27.36 -6.18 -1.47
C ALA A 151 -26.94 -7.58 -1.96
N VAL A 152 -25.65 -7.91 -1.89
CA VAL A 152 -25.09 -9.20 -2.33
C VAL A 152 -25.55 -10.33 -1.43
N ILE A 153 -25.44 -10.16 -0.12
CA ILE A 153 -25.89 -11.18 0.85
C ILE A 153 -27.39 -11.43 0.69
N ASN A 154 -28.21 -10.38 0.54
CA ASN A 154 -29.64 -10.54 0.30
C ASN A 154 -29.93 -11.28 -1.01
N LYS A 155 -29.13 -11.07 -2.06
CA LYS A 155 -29.25 -11.81 -3.32
C LYS A 155 -28.93 -13.29 -3.12
N ILE A 156 -27.86 -13.61 -2.39
CA ILE A 156 -27.47 -14.99 -2.09
C ILE A 156 -28.56 -15.68 -1.27
N LEU A 157 -29.04 -15.06 -0.19
CA LEU A 157 -30.09 -15.60 0.68
C LEU A 157 -31.40 -15.87 -0.07
N ARG A 158 -31.77 -15.02 -1.04
CA ARG A 158 -32.95 -15.25 -1.90
C ARG A 158 -32.77 -16.46 -2.78
N LEU A 159 -31.61 -16.60 -3.43
CA LEU A 159 -31.30 -17.74 -4.28
C LEU A 159 -31.30 -19.06 -3.49
N GLU A 160 -30.77 -19.05 -2.26
CA GLU A 160 -30.84 -20.23 -1.38
C GLU A 160 -32.29 -20.59 -1.00
N LYS A 161 -33.13 -19.58 -0.75
CA LYS A 161 -34.54 -19.80 -0.41
C LYS A 161 -35.35 -20.36 -1.60
N GLU A 162 -35.01 -19.96 -2.82
CA GLU A 162 -35.66 -20.44 -4.05
C GLU A 162 -35.22 -21.86 -4.45
N GLN A 163 -34.01 -22.29 -4.07
CA GLN A 163 -33.53 -23.66 -4.37
C GLN A 163 -34.01 -24.73 -3.37
N VAL A 164 -34.61 -24.33 -2.25
CA VAL A 164 -35.09 -25.23 -1.19
C VAL A 164 -36.60 -25.54 -1.33
N ILE A 165 -37.24 -25.06 -2.40
CA ILE A 165 -38.65 -25.36 -2.77
C ILE A 165 -38.66 -26.30 -3.97
#